data_AF-A0A970XGT8-F1
#
_entry.id   AF-A0A970XGT8-F1
#
_cell.length_a   1.000
_cell.length_b   1.000
_cell.length_c   1.000
_cell.angle_alpha   90.00
_cell.angle_beta   90.00
_cell.angle_gamma   90.00
#
_symmetry.space_group_name_H-M   'P 1'
#
loop_
_entity.id
_entity.type
_entity.pdbx_description
1 polymer ?
#
loop_
_entity_poly.entity_id
_entity_poly.type
_entity_poly.pdbx_seq_one_letter_code
_entity_poly.pdbx_strand_id
1 'polypeptide(L)'
;MALRQIFDPADPVQVRDMNEMFRELYITKLPLSGGTLTGGLDVCGHDMKNYAPVTAGNGNSYGTYPLGFSYSVVDGNNISQSFGPDFPSYGTVVSCKHGSARFEQTLTAHASNRRYYRTYYSGTWQPWTRILDRDNTGVLLWSGSWSGGSITVPYFSEYTVFKVRVSENSARILAVADSGCLRGGTMYALETSAHSIQVGATYSGTTLTWGYCNRFSHRENSTHNGFYDGGSCTIAEIWGVL
;
A
#
# COMPACT_ATOMS: atom_id res chain seq x y z
N MET A 1 -40.15 -27.83 -10.99
CA MET A 1 -41.03 -28.65 -10.13
C MET A 1 -42.43 -28.05 -10.20
N ALA A 2 -43.47 -28.86 -10.31
CA ALA A 2 -44.84 -28.35 -10.25
C ALA A 2 -45.14 -27.88 -8.82
N LEU A 3 -45.70 -26.69 -8.66
CA LEU A 3 -46.13 -26.16 -7.35
C LEU A 3 -47.29 -27.03 -6.86
N ARG A 4 -47.12 -27.66 -5.69
CA ARG A 4 -48.19 -28.39 -5.02
C ARG A 4 -49.07 -27.38 -4.28
N GLN A 5 -50.38 -27.45 -4.52
CA GLN A 5 -51.34 -26.64 -3.78
C GLN A 5 -51.54 -27.26 -2.38
N ILE A 6 -51.21 -26.51 -1.33
CA ILE A 6 -51.21 -26.98 0.07
C ILE A 6 -52.59 -26.79 0.72
N PHE A 7 -53.41 -25.86 0.24
CA PHE A 7 -54.75 -25.58 0.78
C PHE A 7 -55.77 -25.26 -0.33
N ASP A 8 -57.05 -25.51 -0.05
CA ASP A 8 -58.18 -25.13 -0.91
C ASP A 8 -58.54 -23.65 -0.67
N PRO A 9 -58.58 -22.76 -1.68
CA PRO A 9 -58.87 -21.35 -1.48
C PRO A 9 -60.32 -21.09 -1.07
N ALA A 10 -61.20 -22.07 -1.23
CA ALA A 10 -62.59 -21.99 -0.81
C ALA A 10 -62.78 -22.18 0.71
N ASP A 11 -61.78 -22.73 1.40
CA ASP A 11 -61.85 -23.02 2.83
C ASP A 11 -61.02 -22.04 3.67
N PRO A 12 -61.43 -21.73 4.92
CA PRO A 12 -60.61 -20.95 5.85
C PRO A 12 -59.30 -21.69 6.15
N VAL A 13 -58.17 -20.98 6.04
CA VAL A 13 -56.83 -21.51 6.34
C VAL A 13 -56.79 -22.08 7.75
N GLN A 14 -56.44 -23.36 7.88
CA GLN A 14 -56.30 -24.01 9.17
C GLN A 14 -54.86 -23.96 9.65
N VAL A 15 -54.66 -24.08 10.97
CA VAL A 15 -53.32 -24.15 11.59
C VAL A 15 -52.48 -25.28 11.00
N ARG A 16 -53.11 -26.38 10.59
CA ARG A 16 -52.46 -27.49 9.89
C ARG A 16 -51.84 -27.04 8.57
N ASP A 17 -52.54 -26.23 7.79
CA ASP A 17 -52.09 -25.74 6.49
C ASP A 17 -50.89 -24.81 6.65
N MET A 18 -50.93 -23.93 7.66
CA MET A 18 -49.80 -23.09 8.03
C MET A 18 -48.56 -23.91 8.41
N ASN A 19 -48.73 -24.97 9.21
CA ASN A 19 -47.63 -25.83 9.61
C ASN A 19 -47.00 -26.59 8.42
N GLU A 20 -47.81 -27.04 7.46
CA GLU A 20 -47.31 -27.65 6.22
C GLU A 20 -46.61 -26.64 5.31
N MET A 21 -47.13 -25.41 5.20
CA MET A 21 -46.45 -24.31 4.49
C MET A 21 -45.08 -23.99 5.10
N PHE A 22 -44.99 -23.88 6.43
CA PHE A 22 -43.70 -23.67 7.10
C PHE A 22 -42.77 -24.87 6.90
N ARG A 23 -43.29 -26.09 6.94
CA ARG A 23 -42.49 -27.30 6.72
C ARG A 23 -41.89 -27.36 5.30
N GLU A 24 -42.68 -27.02 4.28
CA GLU A 24 -42.17 -26.93 2.91
C GLU A 24 -41.16 -25.77 2.78
N LEU A 25 -41.37 -24.63 3.45
CA LEU A 25 -40.41 -23.52 3.50
C LEU A 25 -39.08 -23.92 4.17
N TYR A 26 -39.12 -24.73 5.25
CA TYR A 26 -37.94 -25.23 5.95
C TYR A 26 -37.18 -26.32 5.18
N ILE A 27 -37.89 -27.12 4.37
CA ILE A 27 -37.28 -28.11 3.46
C ILE A 27 -36.70 -27.43 2.23
N THR A 28 -37.35 -26.37 1.75
CA THR A 28 -36.82 -25.43 0.76
C THR A 28 -35.80 -24.51 1.43
N LYS A 29 -34.77 -25.10 2.05
CA LYS A 29 -33.58 -24.36 2.46
C LYS A 29 -33.09 -23.61 1.21
N LEU A 30 -33.09 -22.28 1.26
CA LEU A 30 -32.21 -21.50 0.39
C LEU A 30 -30.83 -22.17 0.52
N PRO A 31 -30.22 -22.63 -0.59
CA PRO A 31 -29.11 -23.56 -0.55
C PRO A 31 -27.89 -22.88 0.05
N LEU A 32 -27.77 -22.88 1.37
CA LEU A 32 -26.59 -22.44 2.10
C LEU A 32 -26.30 -23.39 3.28
N SER A 33 -26.76 -24.65 3.20
CA SER A 33 -26.27 -25.70 4.08
C SER A 33 -24.90 -26.18 3.59
N GLY A 34 -23.84 -25.42 3.93
CA GLY A 34 -22.46 -25.89 3.88
C GLY A 34 -21.73 -25.80 2.53
N GLY A 35 -22.30 -25.14 1.52
CA GLY A 35 -21.62 -24.86 0.24
C GLY A 35 -21.14 -23.41 0.15
N THR A 36 -19.99 -23.19 -0.47
CA THR A 36 -19.52 -21.85 -0.86
C THR A 36 -20.45 -21.29 -1.94
N LEU A 37 -20.96 -20.07 -1.75
CA LEU A 37 -21.74 -19.34 -2.74
C LEU A 37 -20.84 -19.03 -3.97
N THR A 38 -21.02 -19.77 -5.06
CA THR A 38 -20.37 -19.48 -6.35
C THR A 38 -21.37 -18.82 -7.28
N GLY A 39 -21.25 -17.50 -7.48
CA GLY A 39 -22.17 -16.68 -8.29
C GLY A 39 -22.52 -15.36 -7.60
N GLY A 40 -23.07 -14.41 -8.36
CA GLY A 40 -23.64 -13.17 -7.80
C GLY A 40 -24.94 -13.47 -7.04
N LEU A 41 -25.23 -12.71 -5.98
CA LEU A 41 -26.50 -12.77 -5.27
C LEU A 41 -27.39 -11.64 -5.79
N ASP A 42 -28.40 -11.97 -6.59
CA ASP A 42 -29.42 -11.02 -7.02
C ASP A 42 -30.46 -10.83 -5.91
N VAL A 43 -30.53 -9.63 -5.34
CA VAL A 43 -31.53 -9.24 -4.36
C VAL A 43 -32.46 -8.23 -5.02
N CYS A 44 -33.60 -8.72 -5.51
CA CYS A 44 -34.68 -7.89 -6.05
C CYS A 44 -34.26 -7.01 -7.25
N GLY A 45 -33.46 -7.53 -8.18
CA GLY A 45 -32.97 -6.78 -9.34
C GLY A 45 -31.74 -5.92 -9.04
N HIS A 46 -31.23 -6.01 -7.81
CA HIS A 46 -29.93 -5.48 -7.43
C HIS A 46 -28.96 -6.63 -7.29
N ASP A 47 -28.14 -6.78 -8.32
CA ASP A 47 -27.06 -7.76 -8.39
C ASP A 47 -25.99 -7.36 -7.35
N MET A 48 -26.00 -7.98 -6.17
CA MET A 48 -24.90 -7.87 -5.22
C MET A 48 -23.74 -8.72 -5.74
N LYS A 49 -23.03 -8.15 -6.71
CA LYS A 49 -21.72 -8.64 -7.10
C LYS A 49 -20.81 -8.43 -5.89
N ASN A 50 -20.13 -9.49 -5.45
CA ASN A 50 -19.07 -9.43 -4.42
C ASN A 50 -17.83 -8.63 -4.91
N TYR A 51 -18.02 -7.78 -5.91
CA TYR A 51 -17.00 -7.09 -6.65
C TYR A 51 -17.64 -5.93 -7.43
N ALA A 52 -17.49 -4.72 -6.89
CA ALA A 52 -17.57 -3.51 -7.68
C ALA A 52 -16.19 -2.85 -7.62
N PRO A 53 -15.37 -2.93 -8.68
CA PRO A 53 -14.22 -2.06 -8.78
C PRO A 53 -14.77 -0.64 -8.83
N VAL A 54 -14.53 0.15 -7.79
CA VAL A 54 -14.75 1.59 -7.86
C VAL A 54 -13.58 2.15 -8.67
N THR A 55 -13.76 2.16 -9.99
CA THR A 55 -12.88 2.93 -10.88
C THR A 55 -13.23 4.39 -10.66
N ALA A 56 -12.43 5.10 -9.88
CA ALA A 56 -12.51 6.54 -9.83
C ALA A 56 -12.23 7.09 -11.24
N GLY A 57 -12.87 8.20 -11.63
CA GLY A 57 -12.75 8.80 -12.97
C GLY A 57 -11.32 9.23 -13.38
N ASN A 58 -10.33 9.06 -12.49
CA ASN A 58 -8.90 9.24 -12.75
C ASN A 58 -8.17 7.93 -13.12
N GLY A 59 -8.87 6.80 -13.22
CA GLY A 59 -8.28 5.49 -13.52
C GLY A 59 -7.73 4.72 -12.32
N ASN A 60 -7.88 5.23 -11.09
CA ASN A 60 -7.52 4.49 -9.88
C ASN A 60 -8.63 3.52 -9.49
N SER A 61 -8.26 2.31 -9.07
CA SER A 61 -9.18 1.32 -8.51
C SER A 61 -8.91 1.19 -7.00
N TYR A 62 -9.94 1.40 -6.19
CA TYR A 62 -9.90 1.17 -4.75
C TYR A 62 -10.78 -0.04 -4.44
N GLY A 63 -10.19 -1.10 -3.86
CA GLY A 63 -10.91 -2.34 -3.56
C GLY A 63 -10.35 -3.04 -2.33
N THR A 64 -11.24 -3.61 -1.53
CA THR A 64 -10.90 -4.57 -0.47
C THR A 64 -10.93 -5.96 -1.09
N TYR A 65 -9.78 -6.63 -1.16
CA TYR A 65 -9.67 -7.94 -1.79
C TYR A 65 -9.44 -9.02 -0.71
N PRO A 66 -10.16 -10.15 -0.76
CA PRO A 66 -9.64 -11.39 -0.20
C PRO A 66 -8.34 -11.70 -0.95
N LEU A 67 -7.20 -11.64 -0.26
CA LEU A 67 -5.89 -11.74 -0.90
C LEU A 67 -5.61 -13.22 -1.21
N GLY A 68 -6.13 -13.65 -2.35
CA GLY A 68 -5.82 -14.91 -3.01
C GLY A 68 -5.78 -14.74 -4.53
N PHE A 69 -6.58 -13.80 -5.06
CA PHE A 69 -6.54 -13.35 -6.45
C PHE A 69 -6.97 -11.88 -6.50
N SER A 70 -6.04 -10.96 -6.70
CA SER A 70 -6.37 -9.61 -7.20
C SER A 70 -5.92 -9.51 -8.65
N TYR A 71 -6.69 -8.76 -9.42
CA TYR A 71 -6.35 -8.40 -10.79
C TYR A 71 -6.16 -6.90 -10.84
N SER A 72 -5.05 -6.45 -11.42
CA SER A 72 -4.89 -5.06 -11.85
C SER A 72 -5.09 -5.05 -13.35
N VAL A 73 -5.90 -4.13 -13.83
CA VAL A 73 -6.05 -3.87 -15.26
C VAL A 73 -4.84 -3.07 -15.71
N VAL A 74 -3.89 -3.75 -16.35
CA VAL A 74 -2.71 -3.14 -16.96
C VAL A 74 -2.89 -3.21 -18.47
N ASP A 75 -2.95 -2.04 -19.12
CA ASP A 75 -3.17 -1.92 -20.57
C ASP A 75 -4.36 -2.74 -21.09
N GLY A 76 -5.46 -2.76 -20.32
CA GLY A 76 -6.70 -3.46 -20.68
C GLY A 76 -6.69 -4.96 -20.36
N ASN A 77 -5.60 -5.50 -19.81
CA ASN A 77 -5.48 -6.92 -19.46
C ASN A 77 -5.50 -7.13 -17.95
N ASN A 78 -6.22 -8.15 -17.50
CA ASN A 78 -6.20 -8.62 -16.12
C ASN A 78 -4.89 -9.37 -15.85
N ILE A 79 -3.97 -8.76 -15.10
CA ILE A 79 -2.75 -9.46 -14.67
C ILE A 79 -2.98 -10.09 -13.31
N SER A 80 -2.79 -11.41 -13.23
CA SER A 80 -2.86 -12.18 -11.98
C SER A 80 -1.75 -11.74 -11.03
N GLN A 81 -2.14 -11.50 -9.78
CA GLN A 81 -1.21 -11.14 -8.70
C GLN A 81 -1.07 -12.35 -7.79
N SER A 82 0.09 -13.01 -7.83
CA SER A 82 0.44 -14.00 -6.82
C SER A 82 0.96 -13.30 -5.57
N PHE A 83 0.54 -13.82 -4.43
CA PHE A 83 0.96 -13.37 -3.11
C PHE A 83 1.83 -14.49 -2.49
N GLY A 84 2.95 -14.13 -1.87
CA GLY A 84 3.84 -15.11 -1.24
C GLY A 84 3.19 -15.81 -0.05
N PRO A 85 3.77 -16.92 0.46
CA PRO A 85 3.20 -17.71 1.55
C PRO A 85 3.02 -16.95 2.88
N ASP A 86 3.74 -15.82 3.06
CA ASP A 86 3.64 -14.96 4.26
C ASP A 86 2.59 -13.84 4.13
N PHE A 87 1.78 -13.83 3.06
CA PHE A 87 0.75 -12.81 2.88
C PHE A 87 -0.49 -13.09 3.74
N PRO A 88 -1.04 -12.07 4.41
CA PRO A 88 -2.26 -12.21 5.18
C PRO A 88 -3.44 -12.51 4.26
N SER A 89 -4.42 -13.25 4.77
CA SER A 89 -5.62 -13.68 4.02
C SER A 89 -6.48 -12.53 3.47
N TYR A 90 -6.31 -11.29 3.97
CA TYR A 90 -7.01 -10.10 3.51
C TYR A 90 -6.25 -8.81 3.85
N GLY A 91 -6.49 -7.76 3.04
CA GLY A 91 -5.90 -6.44 3.26
C GLY A 91 -6.40 -5.38 2.27
N THR A 92 -5.95 -4.15 2.45
CA THR A 92 -6.28 -3.01 1.58
C THR A 92 -5.16 -2.78 0.58
N VAL A 93 -5.45 -2.92 -0.71
CA VAL A 93 -4.52 -2.61 -1.80
C VAL A 93 -4.86 -1.24 -2.38
N VAL A 94 -3.87 -0.37 -2.48
CA VAL A 94 -3.95 0.88 -3.22
C VAL A 94 -3.08 0.76 -4.46
N SER A 95 -3.66 1.00 -5.64
CA SER A 95 -2.94 0.97 -6.92
C SER A 95 -2.91 2.37 -7.54
N CYS A 96 -1.71 2.84 -7.86
CA CYS A 96 -1.47 4.13 -8.50
C CYS A 96 -0.92 3.89 -9.91
N LYS A 97 -1.61 4.41 -10.93
CA LYS A 97 -1.12 4.39 -12.32
C LYS A 97 -0.35 5.68 -12.60
N HIS A 98 0.92 5.56 -12.98
CA HIS A 98 1.77 6.71 -13.32
C HIS A 98 1.85 6.93 -14.85
N GLY A 99 1.55 5.92 -15.65
CA GLY A 99 1.57 5.98 -17.12
C GLY A 99 1.07 4.66 -17.73
N SER A 100 1.21 4.47 -19.05
CA SER A 100 0.76 3.25 -19.74
C SER A 100 1.37 1.99 -19.12
N ALA A 101 2.68 1.96 -18.90
CA ALA A 101 3.39 0.78 -18.43
C ALA A 101 4.02 0.92 -17.02
N ARG A 102 3.52 1.84 -16.19
CA ARG A 102 4.05 2.06 -14.82
C ARG A 102 2.94 2.12 -13.80
N PHE A 103 2.97 1.17 -12.87
CA PHE A 103 2.06 1.09 -11.73
C PHE A 103 2.87 0.97 -10.44
N GLU A 104 2.35 1.57 -9.39
CA GLU A 104 2.80 1.35 -8.02
C GLU A 104 1.64 0.76 -7.22
N GLN A 105 1.95 -0.17 -6.32
CA GLN A 105 0.98 -0.68 -5.37
C GLN A 105 1.53 -0.60 -3.96
N THR A 106 0.64 -0.25 -3.05
CA THR A 106 0.84 -0.49 -1.61
C THR A 106 -0.23 -1.45 -1.11
N LEU A 107 0.15 -2.32 -0.19
CA LEU A 107 -0.75 -3.21 0.52
C LEU A 107 -0.61 -2.95 2.02
N THR A 108 -1.74 -2.79 2.70
CA THR A 108 -1.82 -2.87 4.17
C THR A 108 -2.52 -4.17 4.56
N ALA A 109 -1.77 -5.05 5.21
CA ALA A 109 -2.24 -6.30 5.78
C ALA A 109 -3.14 -6.05 7.01
N HIS A 110 -4.39 -6.49 7.01
CA HIS A 110 -5.26 -6.21 8.17
C HIS A 110 -4.92 -7.04 9.40
N ALA A 111 -4.55 -8.32 9.21
CA ALA A 111 -4.27 -9.22 10.34
C ALA A 111 -3.01 -8.88 11.13
N SER A 112 -2.02 -8.22 10.50
CA SER A 112 -0.73 -7.90 11.11
C SER A 112 -0.40 -6.41 11.10
N ASN A 113 -1.25 -5.57 10.50
CA ASN A 113 -1.00 -4.16 10.20
C ASN A 113 0.30 -3.89 9.41
N ARG A 114 0.93 -4.92 8.84
CA ARG A 114 2.16 -4.79 8.06
C ARG A 114 1.90 -4.16 6.70
N ARG A 115 2.86 -3.39 6.22
CA ARG A 115 2.76 -2.70 4.94
C ARG A 115 3.75 -3.25 3.94
N TYR A 116 3.36 -3.26 2.67
CA TYR A 116 4.17 -3.73 1.56
C TYR A 116 4.02 -2.78 0.38
N TYR A 117 5.04 -2.71 -0.46
CA TYR A 117 4.98 -2.01 -1.73
C TYR A 117 5.57 -2.85 -2.85
N ARG A 118 5.17 -2.56 -4.09
CA ARG A 118 5.85 -3.05 -5.29
C ARG A 118 5.54 -2.14 -6.47
N THR A 119 6.31 -2.31 -7.54
CA THR A 119 6.10 -1.60 -8.79
C THR A 119 5.91 -2.57 -9.94
N TYR A 120 5.17 -2.13 -10.95
CA TYR A 120 5.13 -2.76 -12.26
C TYR A 120 5.95 -1.91 -13.22
N TYR A 121 6.93 -2.54 -13.87
CA TYR A 121 7.78 -1.90 -14.85
C TYR A 121 8.22 -2.91 -15.90
N SER A 122 8.19 -2.49 -17.17
CA SER A 122 8.64 -3.30 -18.31
C SER A 122 7.96 -4.68 -18.40
N GLY A 123 6.62 -4.69 -18.33
CA GLY A 123 5.84 -5.93 -18.48
C GLY A 123 5.78 -6.83 -17.25
N THR A 124 6.48 -6.48 -16.16
CA THR A 124 6.67 -7.38 -15.02
C THR A 124 6.40 -6.68 -13.69
N TRP A 125 5.70 -7.36 -12.79
CA TRP A 125 5.61 -6.96 -11.39
C TRP A 125 6.91 -7.31 -10.67
N GLN A 126 7.50 -6.32 -10.00
CA GLN A 126 8.54 -6.58 -9.04
C GLN A 126 7.97 -7.33 -7.82
N PRO A 127 8.80 -8.11 -7.11
CA PRO A 127 8.38 -8.74 -5.86
C PRO A 127 7.83 -7.72 -4.87
N TRP A 128 6.95 -8.17 -3.98
CA TRP A 128 6.52 -7.35 -2.85
C TRP A 128 7.69 -7.13 -1.88
N THR A 129 7.93 -5.88 -1.55
CA THR A 129 8.89 -5.48 -0.51
C THR A 129 8.12 -5.05 0.72
N ARG A 130 8.48 -5.62 1.88
CA ARG A 130 7.91 -5.21 3.17
C ARG A 130 8.44 -3.83 3.56
N ILE A 131 7.54 -2.95 3.95
CA ILE A 131 7.85 -1.71 4.67
C ILE A 131 7.99 -2.10 6.15
N LEU A 132 9.17 -1.87 6.70
CA LEU A 132 9.47 -2.17 8.10
C LEU A 132 9.11 -0.95 8.95
N ASP A 133 8.11 -1.09 9.81
CA ASP A 133 7.74 -0.15 10.85
C ASP A 133 7.88 -0.85 12.19
N ARG A 134 8.47 -0.20 13.19
CA ARG A 134 8.50 -0.72 14.57
C ARG A 134 7.18 -0.45 15.31
N ASP A 135 6.05 -0.57 14.62
CA ASP A 135 4.71 -0.20 15.11
C ASP A 135 4.62 1.22 15.72
N ASN A 136 5.59 2.08 15.42
CA ASN A 136 5.71 3.43 15.95
C ASN A 136 6.35 4.32 14.89
N THR A 137 5.76 5.47 14.64
CA THR A 137 6.17 6.40 13.59
C THR A 137 6.69 7.68 14.23
N GLY A 138 7.79 8.23 13.73
CA GLY A 138 8.37 9.45 14.26
C GLY A 138 9.18 9.26 15.54
N VAL A 139 9.88 8.14 15.68
CA VAL A 139 10.80 7.89 16.81
C VAL A 139 12.19 8.42 16.48
N LEU A 140 12.79 9.23 17.36
CA LEU A 140 14.18 9.65 17.22
C LEU A 140 15.08 8.44 17.48
N LEU A 141 15.83 8.01 16.46
CA LEU A 141 16.75 6.88 16.58
C LEU A 141 18.16 7.33 16.91
N TRP A 142 18.57 8.46 16.33
CA TRP A 142 19.91 9.00 16.51
C TRP A 142 19.92 10.51 16.39
N SER A 143 20.78 11.17 17.17
CA SER A 143 21.10 12.59 17.03
C SER A 143 22.60 12.83 17.24
N GLY A 144 23.13 13.88 16.60
CA GLY A 144 24.54 14.22 16.68
C GLY A 144 24.98 15.16 15.56
N SER A 145 26.25 15.04 15.16
CA SER A 145 26.83 15.76 14.03
C SER A 145 27.56 14.76 13.16
N TRP A 146 26.94 14.36 12.05
CA TRP A 146 27.50 13.35 11.14
C TRP A 146 27.75 13.95 9.76
N SER A 147 29.04 14.02 9.40
CA SER A 147 29.55 14.54 8.12
C SER A 147 30.62 13.63 7.51
N GLY A 148 30.84 12.45 8.09
CA GLY A 148 31.87 11.49 7.67
C GLY A 148 31.93 10.26 8.57
N GLY A 149 32.64 9.21 8.12
CA GLY A 149 32.84 7.98 8.88
C GLY A 149 31.57 7.15 9.08
N SER A 150 31.55 6.32 10.13
CA SER A 150 30.42 5.45 10.46
C SER A 150 29.75 5.87 11.76
N ILE A 151 28.43 5.65 11.86
CA ILE A 151 27.65 5.80 13.09
C ILE A 151 26.81 4.56 13.34
N THR A 152 26.43 4.34 14.59
CA THR A 152 25.43 3.34 14.97
C THR A 152 24.10 4.03 15.20
N VAL A 153 23.06 3.59 14.49
CA VAL A 153 21.69 4.07 14.63
C VAL A 153 20.85 2.92 15.23
N PRO A 154 20.48 3.00 16.52
CA PRO A 154 19.64 2.01 17.18
C PRO A 154 18.38 1.69 16.38
N TYR A 155 18.04 0.40 16.31
CA TYR A 155 16.83 -0.10 15.64
C TYR A 155 16.71 0.25 14.15
N PHE A 156 17.78 0.70 13.49
CA PHE A 156 17.73 1.08 12.08
C PHE A 156 17.20 -0.04 11.17
N SER A 157 17.62 -1.29 11.41
CA SER A 157 17.15 -2.45 10.65
C SER A 157 15.66 -2.79 10.85
N GLU A 158 14.96 -2.09 11.74
CA GLU A 158 13.53 -2.24 11.98
C GLU A 158 12.70 -1.17 11.25
N TYR A 159 13.35 -0.29 10.49
CA TYR A 159 12.70 0.76 9.71
C TYR A 159 13.10 0.71 8.22
N THR A 160 12.17 1.00 7.32
CA THR A 160 12.47 1.18 5.88
C THR A 160 12.56 2.66 5.53
N VAL A 161 11.72 3.49 6.14
CA VAL A 161 11.61 4.92 5.82
C VAL A 161 12.03 5.78 7.01
N PHE A 162 12.91 6.73 6.72
CA PHE A 162 13.51 7.61 7.70
C PHE A 162 13.24 9.07 7.38
N LYS A 163 13.04 9.86 8.43
CA LYS A 163 13.10 11.32 8.37
C LYS A 163 14.47 11.73 8.85
N VAL A 164 15.27 12.29 7.95
CA VAL A 164 16.62 12.77 8.23
C VAL A 164 16.58 14.28 8.33
N ARG A 165 17.05 14.83 9.46
CA ARG A 165 17.24 16.27 9.62
C ARG A 165 18.68 16.61 9.30
N VAL A 166 18.88 17.61 8.44
CA VAL A 166 20.19 18.22 8.23
C VAL A 166 20.30 19.49 9.07
N SER A 167 21.50 19.78 9.58
CA SER A 167 21.74 20.94 10.44
C SER A 167 21.58 22.26 9.68
N GLU A 168 21.98 22.29 8.41
CA GLU A 168 21.91 23.47 7.57
C GLU A 168 20.46 23.73 7.12
N ASN A 169 19.96 24.95 7.37
CA ASN A 169 18.61 25.41 7.00
C ASN A 169 17.43 24.59 7.57
N SER A 170 17.68 23.70 8.54
CA SER A 170 16.68 22.84 9.17
C SER A 170 15.84 22.00 8.19
N ALA A 171 16.40 21.69 7.00
CA ALA A 171 15.70 20.86 6.04
C ALA A 171 15.49 19.44 6.58
N ARG A 172 14.34 18.86 6.22
CA ARG A 172 13.97 17.48 6.55
C ARG A 172 13.82 16.70 5.26
N ILE A 173 14.43 15.52 5.23
CA ILE A 173 14.52 14.65 4.08
C ILE A 173 13.82 13.35 4.41
N LEU A 174 13.02 12.85 3.48
CA LEU A 174 12.57 11.47 3.50
C LEU A 174 13.64 10.62 2.82
N ALA A 175 14.15 9.61 3.53
CA ALA A 175 15.14 8.68 3.02
C ALA A 175 14.63 7.25 3.16
N VAL A 176 14.96 6.41 2.19
CA VAL A 176 14.59 4.99 2.15
C VAL A 176 15.86 4.15 2.27
N ALA A 177 15.83 3.16 3.16
CA ALA A 177 16.87 2.16 3.30
C ALA A 177 16.44 0.89 2.55
N ASP A 178 17.14 0.57 1.47
CA ASP A 178 16.90 -0.64 0.69
C ASP A 178 18.21 -1.13 0.05
N SER A 179 18.35 -2.45 -0.11
CA SER A 179 19.48 -3.06 -0.81
C SER A 179 20.86 -2.57 -0.31
N GLY A 180 21.00 -2.36 1.01
CA GLY A 180 22.24 -1.91 1.65
C GLY A 180 22.57 -0.42 1.49
N CYS A 181 21.65 0.38 0.94
CA CYS A 181 21.81 1.82 0.77
C CYS A 181 20.66 2.61 1.41
N LEU A 182 20.99 3.64 2.19
CA LEU A 182 20.06 4.68 2.60
C LEU A 182 20.18 5.85 1.61
N ARG A 183 19.09 6.22 0.95
CA ARG A 183 19.06 7.32 -0.02
C ARG A 183 17.83 8.18 0.18
N GLY A 184 18.01 9.50 0.09
CA GLY A 184 16.91 10.45 0.20
C GLY A 184 17.25 11.78 -0.43
N GLY A 185 16.23 12.59 -0.63
CA GLY A 185 16.41 13.96 -1.06
C GLY A 185 15.18 14.80 -0.79
N THR A 186 15.38 16.11 -0.82
CA THR A 186 14.29 17.09 -0.74
C THR A 186 14.62 18.30 -1.59
N MET A 187 13.59 19.04 -1.97
CA MET A 187 13.70 20.35 -2.59
C MET A 187 13.06 21.38 -1.66
N TYR A 188 13.68 22.54 -1.55
CA TYR A 188 13.14 23.67 -0.79
C TYR A 188 13.56 24.97 -1.45
N ALA A 189 12.80 26.04 -1.22
CA ALA A 189 13.17 27.38 -1.66
C ALA A 189 13.71 28.18 -0.47
N LEU A 190 14.78 28.93 -0.70
CA LEU A 190 15.13 30.10 0.08
C LEU A 190 14.66 31.34 -0.67
N GLU A 191 14.76 32.52 -0.06
CA GLU A 191 14.18 33.77 -0.58
C GLU A 191 14.56 34.09 -2.03
N THR A 192 15.73 33.66 -2.48
CA THR A 192 16.29 34.01 -3.80
C THR A 192 16.63 32.82 -4.70
N SER A 193 16.44 31.57 -4.24
CA SER A 193 16.73 30.40 -5.06
C SER A 193 16.09 29.11 -4.55
N ALA A 194 15.77 28.22 -5.50
CA ALA A 194 15.43 26.84 -5.18
C ALA A 194 16.72 26.03 -4.94
N HIS A 195 16.67 25.16 -3.94
CA HIS A 195 17.74 24.26 -3.55
C HIS A 195 17.23 22.84 -3.51
N SER A 196 18.15 21.89 -3.66
CA SER A 196 17.90 20.50 -3.38
C SER A 196 19.02 19.92 -2.54
N ILE A 197 18.68 19.07 -1.57
CA ILE A 197 19.66 18.31 -0.81
C ILE A 197 19.46 16.84 -1.12
N GLN A 198 20.57 16.13 -1.31
CA GLN A 198 20.60 14.68 -1.45
C GLN A 198 21.49 14.07 -0.38
N VAL A 199 21.00 13.00 0.25
CA VAL A 199 21.74 12.22 1.24
C VAL A 199 21.92 10.79 0.76
N GLY A 200 23.08 10.23 1.04
CA GLY A 200 23.44 8.86 0.72
C GLY A 200 24.35 8.26 1.78
N ALA A 201 24.05 7.04 2.19
CA ALA A 201 24.89 6.22 3.05
C ALA A 201 24.74 4.74 2.66
N THR A 202 25.73 3.93 2.97
CA THR A 202 25.56 2.47 2.98
C THR A 202 25.25 2.01 4.40
N TYR A 203 24.63 0.84 4.55
CA TYR A 203 24.34 0.28 5.86
C TYR A 203 24.54 -1.22 5.93
N SER A 204 24.85 -1.70 7.14
CA SER A 204 24.87 -3.12 7.50
C SER A 204 24.34 -3.25 8.93
N GLY A 205 23.19 -3.93 9.09
CA GLY A 205 22.47 -3.97 10.36
C GLY A 205 22.10 -2.56 10.84
N THR A 206 22.63 -2.16 12.00
CA THR A 206 22.40 -0.83 12.60
C THR A 206 23.51 0.19 12.32
N THR A 207 24.54 -0.20 11.56
CA THR A 207 25.68 0.68 11.27
C THR A 207 25.46 1.33 9.92
N LEU A 208 25.54 2.67 9.90
CA LEU A 208 25.52 3.46 8.68
C LEU A 208 26.92 4.00 8.41
N THR A 209 27.36 3.90 7.16
CA THR A 209 28.64 4.43 6.68
C THR A 209 28.37 5.57 5.73
N TRP A 210 29.04 6.70 5.97
CA TRP A 210 28.82 7.93 5.23
C TRP A 210 29.09 7.76 3.74
N GLY A 211 28.15 8.20 2.90
CA GLY A 211 28.37 8.40 1.48
C GLY A 211 28.52 9.87 1.15
N TYR A 212 27.41 10.62 1.23
CA TYR A 212 27.36 12.05 0.91
C TYR A 212 26.16 12.74 1.53
N CYS A 213 26.27 14.06 1.69
CA CYS A 213 25.18 14.99 1.99
C CYS A 213 25.48 16.26 1.20
N ASN A 214 24.90 16.34 0.00
CA ASN A 214 25.23 17.39 -0.96
C ASN A 214 24.05 18.33 -1.15
N ARG A 215 24.32 19.63 -1.13
CA ARG A 215 23.38 20.65 -1.57
C ARG A 215 23.67 21.04 -3.02
N PHE A 216 22.60 21.26 -3.76
CA PHE A 216 22.61 21.81 -5.11
C PHE A 216 21.72 23.04 -5.14
N SER A 217 22.18 24.05 -5.87
CA SER A 217 21.40 25.25 -6.14
C SER A 217 20.86 25.19 -7.57
N HIS A 218 19.61 25.62 -7.75
CA HIS A 218 18.95 25.68 -9.05
C HIS A 218 18.96 27.12 -9.55
N ARG A 219 19.29 27.31 -10.84
CA ARG A 219 19.19 28.61 -11.50
C ARG A 219 17.78 28.81 -12.04
N GLU A 220 17.22 30.00 -11.81
CA GLU A 220 15.96 30.39 -12.44
C GLU A 220 16.08 30.31 -13.97
N ASN A 221 14.98 29.90 -14.62
CA ASN A 221 14.85 29.81 -16.09
C ASN A 221 15.86 28.90 -16.80
N SER A 222 16.48 27.96 -16.08
CA SER A 222 17.38 26.97 -16.67
C SER A 222 16.73 25.60 -16.73
N THR A 223 16.83 24.93 -17.88
CA THR A 223 16.34 23.56 -18.04
C THR A 223 17.24 22.59 -17.28
N HIS A 224 16.84 22.25 -16.05
CA HIS A 224 17.40 21.15 -15.23
C HIS A 224 18.91 21.24 -14.91
N ASN A 225 19.44 22.45 -14.67
CA ASN A 225 20.85 22.67 -14.33
C ASN A 225 21.05 22.98 -12.84
N GLY A 226 20.83 21.97 -11.99
CA GLY A 226 21.32 22.00 -10.62
C GLY A 226 22.85 21.99 -10.64
N PHE A 227 23.49 22.99 -10.03
CA PHE A 227 24.94 23.00 -9.87
C PHE A 227 25.28 22.68 -8.41
N TYR A 228 26.32 21.89 -8.22
CA TYR A 228 26.90 21.70 -6.89
C TYR A 228 27.47 23.04 -6.45
N ASP A 229 26.91 23.62 -5.38
CA ASP A 229 27.30 24.95 -4.91
C ASP A 229 28.39 24.89 -3.83
N GLY A 230 28.98 23.72 -3.60
CA GLY A 230 29.98 23.49 -2.57
C GLY A 230 29.39 23.24 -1.17
N GLY A 231 28.07 23.29 -1.01
CA GLY A 231 27.41 23.05 0.27
C GLY A 231 27.47 21.57 0.67
N SER A 232 28.33 21.24 1.62
CA SER A 232 28.25 19.99 2.38
C SER A 232 27.30 20.16 3.55
N CYS A 233 26.30 19.31 3.68
CA CYS A 233 25.42 19.30 4.84
C CYS A 233 25.89 18.28 5.89
N THR A 234 25.54 18.55 7.14
CA THR A 234 25.75 17.60 8.25
C THR A 234 24.40 17.03 8.65
N ILE A 235 24.33 15.71 8.83
CA ILE A 235 23.14 15.04 9.36
C ILE A 235 23.10 15.25 10.87
N ALA A 236 21.99 15.80 11.36
CA ALA A 236 21.79 16.15 12.76
C ALA A 236 20.91 15.13 13.49
N GLU A 237 19.90 14.57 12.81
CA GLU A 237 18.97 13.62 13.40
C GLU A 237 18.52 12.58 12.38
N ILE A 238 18.28 11.36 12.84
CA ILE A 238 17.66 10.28 12.07
C ILE A 238 16.47 9.75 12.87
N TRP A 239 15.30 9.77 12.25
CA TRP A 239 14.04 9.32 12.85
C TRP A 239 13.48 8.16 12.04
N GLY A 240 12.99 7.12 12.72
CA GLY A 240 12.19 6.06 12.10
C GLY A 240 10.76 6.56 11.87
N VAL A 241 10.22 6.39 10.66
CA VAL A 241 8.89 6.90 10.30
C VAL A 241 7.95 5.78 9.92
N LEU A 242 8.34 4.93 8.98
CA LEU A 242 7.51 3.83 8.45
C LEU A 242 8.35 2.61 8.22
#